data_AF-A0A4Y2C2M4-F1
#
_entry.id   AF-A0A4Y2C2M4-F1
#
_cell.length_a   1.000
_cell.length_b   1.000
_cell.length_c   1.000
_cell.angle_alpha   90.00
_cell.angle_beta   90.00
_cell.angle_gamma   90.00
#
_symmetry.space_group_name_H-M   'P 1'
#
loop_
_entity.id
_entity.type
_entity.pdbx_description
1 polymer ?
#
loop_
_entity_poly.entity_id
_entity_poly.type
_entity_poly.pdbx_seq_one_letter_code
_entity_poly.pdbx_strand_id
1 'polypeptide(L)'
;MPALASIGRIKAVIEVDNVKAENIIIYVVPDDAKSVDLIIGRAWLDLDHIAYAKIGKRVHIGYREDELFRNFPIDEKVNRVCLKRLEADQFE
;
A
#
# COMPACT_ATOMS: atom_id res chain seq x y z
N MET A 1 -14.94 14.03 -4.33
CA MET A 1 -15.31 12.68 -4.79
C MET A 1 -16.09 12.04 -3.66
N PRO A 2 -17.29 11.46 -3.90
CA PRO A 2 -17.93 10.68 -2.85
C PRO A 2 -16.99 9.55 -2.45
N ALA A 3 -16.74 9.38 -1.15
CA ALA A 3 -16.02 8.24 -0.65
C ALA A 3 -16.82 6.98 -1.03
N LEU A 4 -16.14 5.98 -1.58
CA LEU A 4 -16.76 4.73 -1.94
C LEU A 4 -17.26 4.06 -0.65
N ALA A 5 -18.56 3.81 -0.53
CA ALA A 5 -19.11 3.09 0.60
C ALA A 5 -18.60 1.65 0.54
N SER A 6 -17.82 1.23 1.54
CA SER A 6 -17.48 -0.18 1.69
C SER A 6 -18.72 -0.95 2.17
N ILE A 7 -19.04 -2.06 1.51
CA ILE A 7 -20.10 -2.97 1.96
C ILE A 7 -19.65 -3.78 3.18
N GLY A 8 -18.34 -3.95 3.37
CA GLY A 8 -17.80 -4.73 4.48
C GLY A 8 -16.34 -4.43 4.80
N ARG A 9 -15.92 -4.93 5.96
CA ARG A 9 -14.53 -4.89 6.43
C ARG A 9 -14.10 -6.30 6.85
N ILE A 10 -12.92 -6.72 6.41
CA ILE A 10 -12.35 -8.03 6.76
C ILE A 10 -10.95 -7.80 7.33
N LYS A 11 -10.61 -8.50 8.41
CA LYS A 11 -9.23 -8.58 8.90
C LYS A 11 -8.55 -9.78 8.25
N ALA A 12 -7.43 -9.53 7.58
CA ALA A 12 -6.69 -10.59 6.91
C ALA A 12 -5.18 -10.34 7.00
N VAL A 13 -4.45 -11.40 6.68
CA VAL A 13 -3.03 -11.33 6.35
C VAL A 13 -2.92 -11.16 4.84
N ILE A 14 -2.09 -10.22 4.40
CA ILE A 14 -1.79 -10.03 2.98
C ILE A 14 -0.28 -10.18 2.79
N GLU A 15 0.09 -11.04 1.85
CA GLU A 15 1.48 -11.25 1.44
C GLU A 15 1.65 -10.85 -0.02
N VAL A 16 2.63 -9.98 -0.31
CA VAL A 16 2.99 -9.55 -1.67
C VAL A 16 4.50 -9.60 -1.80
N ASP A 17 5.01 -10.21 -2.86
CA ASP A 17 6.46 -10.42 -3.09
C ASP A 17 7.18 -11.07 -1.88
N ASN A 18 6.51 -11.99 -1.19
CA ASN A 18 6.98 -12.65 0.06
C ASN A 18 7.11 -11.70 1.27
N VAL A 19 6.56 -10.50 1.19
CA VAL A 19 6.45 -9.58 2.32
C VAL A 19 5.07 -9.69 2.93
N LYS A 20 5.03 -10.12 4.18
CA LYS A 20 3.79 -10.31 4.93
C LYS A 20 3.43 -9.07 5.73
N ALA A 21 2.17 -8.67 5.68
CA ALA A 21 1.57 -7.76 6.63
C ALA A 21 0.40 -8.42 7.35
N GLU A 22 0.42 -8.35 8.67
CA GLU A 22 -0.60 -8.94 9.52
C GLU A 22 -1.61 -7.89 9.97
N ASN A 23 -2.83 -8.33 10.30
CA ASN A 23 -3.90 -7.50 10.85
C ASN A 23 -4.34 -6.33 9.95
N ILE A 24 -4.29 -6.53 8.63
CA ILE A 24 -4.74 -5.52 7.67
C ILE A 24 -6.25 -5.55 7.55
N ILE A 25 -6.86 -4.35 7.57
CA ILE A 25 -8.29 -4.17 7.33
C ILE A 25 -8.51 -3.97 5.83
N ILE A 26 -9.14 -4.95 5.20
CA ILE A 26 -9.58 -4.90 3.79
C ILE A 26 -11.00 -4.37 3.75
N TYR A 27 -11.24 -3.40 2.87
CA TYR A 27 -12.56 -2.85 2.61
C TYR A 27 -13.15 -3.54 1.38
N VAL A 28 -14.28 -4.21 1.55
CA VAL A 28 -15.03 -4.81 0.44
C VAL A 28 -15.88 -3.71 -0.18
N VAL A 29 -15.73 -3.55 -1.48
CA VAL A 29 -16.33 -2.51 -2.28
C VAL A 29 -17.28 -3.18 -3.28
N PRO A 30 -18.46 -2.60 -3.58
CA PRO A 30 -19.35 -3.12 -4.60
C PRO A 30 -18.65 -3.31 -5.96
N ASP A 31 -18.96 -4.38 -6.68
CA ASP A 31 -18.34 -4.69 -7.97
C ASP A 31 -18.63 -3.63 -9.05
N ASP A 32 -19.77 -2.93 -8.97
CA ASP A 32 -20.12 -1.84 -9.87
C ASP A 32 -19.33 -0.55 -9.61
N ALA A 33 -18.57 -0.50 -8.51
CA ALA A 33 -17.83 0.69 -8.08
C ALA A 33 -16.37 0.72 -8.54
N LYS A 34 -15.74 -0.45 -8.78
CA LYS A 34 -14.34 -0.57 -9.20
C LYS A 34 -14.14 -1.74 -10.17
N SER A 35 -13.41 -1.48 -11.25
CA SER A 35 -13.01 -2.51 -12.23
C SER A 35 -11.73 -3.28 -11.82
N VAL A 36 -11.28 -3.11 -10.58
CA VAL A 36 -10.02 -3.69 -10.08
C VAL A 36 -10.33 -4.60 -8.90
N ASP A 37 -9.70 -5.76 -8.86
CA ASP A 37 -9.99 -6.78 -7.85
C ASP A 37 -9.43 -6.40 -6.46
N LEU A 38 -8.26 -5.74 -6.41
CA LEU A 38 -7.61 -5.35 -5.16
C LEU A 38 -6.80 -4.07 -5.32
N ILE A 39 -6.96 -3.15 -4.36
CA ILE A 39 -6.15 -1.95 -4.23
C ILE A 39 -5.32 -2.05 -2.95
N ILE A 40 -4.00 -2.08 -3.09
CA ILE A 40 -3.10 -1.97 -1.95
C ILE A 40 -2.91 -0.49 -1.61
N GLY A 41 -3.51 -0.08 -0.50
CA GLY A 41 -3.40 1.28 0.00
C GLY A 41 -2.18 1.51 0.88
N ARG A 42 -2.03 2.76 1.31
CA ARG A 42 -0.99 3.20 2.25
C ARG A 42 -1.01 2.49 3.60
N ALA A 43 -2.18 2.06 4.07
CA ALA A 43 -2.27 1.29 5.32
C ALA A 43 -1.42 0.01 5.30
N TRP A 44 -1.14 -0.53 4.11
CA TRP A 44 -0.22 -1.63 3.91
C TRP A 44 1.18 -1.14 3.52
N LEU A 45 1.30 -0.23 2.54
CA LEU A 45 2.60 0.23 2.01
C LEU A 45 3.44 1.08 2.99
N ASP A 46 2.81 1.77 3.94
CA ASP A 46 3.48 2.65 4.88
C ASP A 46 3.87 1.93 6.19
N LEU A 47 3.73 0.59 6.25
CA LEU A 47 4.24 -0.19 7.38
C LEU A 47 5.76 -0.10 7.45
N ASP A 48 6.30 0.04 8.67
CA ASP A 48 7.72 0.37 8.89
C ASP A 48 8.71 -0.62 8.27
N HIS A 49 8.34 -1.90 8.23
CA HIS A 49 9.16 -2.98 7.69
C HIS A 49 9.02 -3.17 6.17
N ILE A 50 8.10 -2.46 5.52
CA ILE A 50 7.81 -2.60 4.10
C ILE A 50 8.54 -1.50 3.32
N ALA A 51 9.21 -1.91 2.24
CA ALA A 51 9.78 -1.02 1.26
C ALA A 51 9.28 -1.39 -0.14
N TYR A 52 9.18 -0.39 -1.00
CA TYR A 52 8.79 -0.60 -2.38
C TYR A 52 9.56 0.35 -3.31
N ALA A 53 9.85 -0.13 -4.51
CA ALA A 53 10.53 0.62 -5.54
C ALA A 53 9.95 0.27 -6.92
N LYS A 54 9.84 1.26 -7.79
CA LYS A 54 9.53 1.00 -9.20
C LYS A 54 10.84 0.82 -9.96
N ILE A 55 11.05 -0.38 -10.50
CA ILE A 55 12.23 -0.71 -11.31
C ILE A 55 11.73 -1.03 -12.72
N GLY A 56 12.09 -0.16 -13.68
CA GLY A 56 11.56 -0.22 -15.04
C GLY A 56 10.04 -0.11 -15.06
N LYS A 57 9.35 -1.16 -15.52
CA LYS A 57 7.88 -1.23 -15.61
C LYS A 57 7.22 -1.98 -14.44
N ARG A 58 8.00 -2.50 -13.49
CA ARG A 58 7.49 -3.31 -12.38
C ARG A 58 7.66 -2.56 -11.05
N VAL A 59 6.73 -2.78 -10.14
CA VAL A 59 6.88 -2.40 -8.74
C VAL A 59 7.41 -3.63 -8.03
N HIS A 60 8.46 -3.45 -7.24
CA HIS A 60 9.03 -4.46 -6.38
C HIS A 60 8.74 -4.07 -4.94
N ILE A 61 8.27 -5.03 -4.16
CA ILE A 61 8.06 -4.90 -2.73
C ILE A 61 9.03 -5.84 -2.02
N GLY A 62 9.58 -5.40 -0.90
CA GLY A 62 10.47 -6.21 -0.07
C GLY A 62 10.50 -5.69 1.35
N TYR A 63 11.26 -6.38 2.19
CA TYR A 63 11.55 -5.84 3.50
C TYR A 63 12.50 -4.65 3.34
N ARG A 64 12.28 -3.62 4.15
CA ARG A 64 13.17 -2.46 4.21
C ARG A 64 14.62 -2.85 4.55
N GLU A 65 14.79 -4.00 5.16
CA GLU A 65 16.06 -4.58 5.55
C GLU A 65 16.75 -5.41 4.47
N ASP A 66 16.06 -5.77 3.39
CA ASP A 66 16.67 -6.57 2.33
C ASP A 66 17.76 -5.76 1.62
N GLU A 67 18.85 -6.42 1.22
CA GLU A 67 19.99 -5.76 0.56
C GLU A 67 19.58 -4.92 -0.65
N LEU A 68 18.56 -5.39 -1.39
CA LEU A 68 17.99 -4.67 -2.52
C LEU A 68 17.45 -3.30 -2.08
N PHE A 69 16.72 -3.21 -0.97
CA PHE A 69 16.10 -1.98 -0.48
C PHE A 69 16.99 -1.13 0.40
N ARG A 70 17.93 -1.73 1.13
CA ARG A 70 18.96 -1.03 1.90
C ARG A 70 19.94 -0.27 1.01
N ASN A 71 20.29 -0.83 -0.15
CA ASN A 71 21.30 -0.28 -1.04
C ASN A 71 20.74 0.59 -2.17
N PHE A 72 19.41 0.76 -2.29
CA PHE A 72 18.89 1.78 -3.19
C PHE A 72 19.33 3.15 -2.65
N PRO A 73 20.18 3.90 -3.38
CA PRO A 73 20.41 5.28 -3.02
C PRO A 73 19.05 5.97 -3.13
N ILE A 74 18.47 6.31 -1.98
CA ILE A 74 17.47 7.36 -1.92
C ILE A 74 18.26 8.63 -2.18
N ASP A 75 18.68 8.82 -3.43
CA ASP A 75 19.10 10.12 -3.90
C ASP A 75 17.94 11.06 -3.55
N GLU A 76 18.19 12.21 -2.92
CA GLU A 76 17.15 13.22 -2.64
C GLU A 76 16.40 13.61 -3.93
N LYS A 77 16.98 13.28 -5.09
CA LYS A 77 16.44 13.47 -6.43
C LYS A 77 15.68 12.27 -7.02
N VAL A 78 15.59 11.13 -6.33
CA VAL A 78 14.55 10.16 -6.67
C VAL A 78 13.25 10.81 -6.24
N ASN A 79 12.27 10.93 -7.14
CA ASN A 79 10.92 11.38 -6.78
C ASN A 79 10.34 10.39 -5.77
N ARG A 80 10.71 10.52 -4.50
CA ARG A 80 9.94 10.00 -3.38
C ARG A 80 8.59 10.63 -3.58
N VAL A 81 7.66 9.83 -4.07
CA VAL A 81 6.26 10.21 -4.10
C VAL A 81 5.86 10.22 -2.62
N CYS A 82 6.15 11.34 -1.95
CA CYS A 82 5.67 11.62 -0.62
C CYS A 82 4.16 11.70 -0.74
N LEU A 83 3.50 10.56 -0.57
CA LEU A 83 2.06 10.49 -0.52
C LEU A 83 1.67 11.21 0.76
N LYS A 84 1.16 12.44 0.62
CA LYS A 84 0.65 13.19 1.77
C LYS A 84 -0.35 12.31 2.52
N ARG A 85 -0.19 12.24 3.85
CA ARG A 85 -1.18 11.65 4.74
C ARG A 85 -2.50 12.35 4.45
N LEU A 86 -3.50 11.59 4.01
CA LEU A 86 -4.87 12.09 3.98
C LEU A 86 -5.27 12.22 5.44
N GLU A 87 -5.49 13.44 5.92
CA GLU A 87 -6.08 13.63 7.23
C GLU A 87 -7.44 12.93 7.21
N ALA A 88 -7.61 11.98 8.14
CA ALA A 88 -8.85 11.26 8.31
C ALA A 88 -9.82 12.18 9.06
N ASP A 89 -10.34 13.19 8.36
CA ASP A 89 -11.44 13.98 8.87
C ASP A 89 -12.74 13.22 8.64
N GLN A 90 -13.15 12.60 9.74
CA GLN A 90 -14.48 12.14 10.11
C GLN A 90 -15.15 11.15 9.13
N PHE A 91 -14.93 9.87 9.44
CA PHE A 91 -15.95 8.86 9.22
C PHE A 91 -17.07 9.09 10.25
N GLU A 92 -18.19 9.64 9.82
CA GLU A 92 -19.51 9.47 10.46
C GLU A 92 -20.26 8.35 9.73
#